data_AF-A0A2V8MA36-F1
#
_entry.id   AF-A0A2V8MA36-F1
#
_cell.length_a   1.000
_cell.length_b   1.000
_cell.length_c   1.000
_cell.angle_alpha   90.00
_cell.angle_beta   90.00
_cell.angle_gamma   90.00
#
_symmetry.space_group_name_H-M   'P 1'
#
loop_
_entity.id
_entity.type
_entity.pdbx_description
1 polymer ?
#
loop_
_entity_poly.entity_id
_entity_poly.type
_entity_poly.pdbx_seq_one_letter_code
_entity_poly.pdbx_strand_id
1 'polypeptide(L)'
;MAWLNIYQNLKQAIQDVIAPEMQQLRGEIKALSSETGALRQELTLFQTFVNRQFDAVDKRFDAFKDEIDKRFDALKDDIDKRFDANNDVVNMRFDALDQRFNDVDRRLDGIDKRIDGLAGDWRVSLNVHERLAALEARLEKR
;
A
#
# COMPACT_ATOMS: atom_id res chain seq x y z
N MET A 1 -0.10 -89.92 -50.56
CA MET A 1 -1.02 -88.91 -51.14
C MET A 1 -1.55 -87.95 -50.07
N ALA A 2 -2.24 -88.41 -49.01
CA ALA A 2 -2.86 -87.51 -48.01
C ALA A 2 -1.89 -86.55 -47.29
N TRP A 3 -0.73 -87.02 -46.82
CA TRP A 3 0.28 -86.20 -46.14
C TRP A 3 0.89 -85.10 -47.03
N LEU A 4 1.07 -85.38 -48.32
CA LEU A 4 1.56 -84.41 -49.29
C LEU A 4 0.54 -83.27 -49.48
N ASN A 5 -0.75 -83.62 -49.50
CA ASN A 5 -1.83 -82.65 -49.63
C ASN A 5 -1.95 -81.75 -48.39
N ILE A 6 -1.79 -82.32 -47.19
CA ILE A 6 -1.79 -81.55 -45.93
C ILE A 6 -0.62 -80.57 -45.90
N TYR A 7 0.59 -80.99 -46.27
CA TYR A 7 1.76 -80.11 -46.33
C TYR A 7 1.57 -78.96 -47.33
N GLN A 8 1.02 -79.23 -48.52
CA GLN A 8 0.76 -78.20 -49.53
C GLN A 8 -0.30 -77.20 -49.05
N ASN A 9 -1.40 -77.68 -48.45
CA ASN A 9 -2.42 -76.80 -47.88
C ASN A 9 -1.84 -75.91 -46.76
N LEU A 10 -1.00 -76.47 -45.89
CA LEU A 10 -0.34 -75.72 -44.82
C LEU A 10 0.63 -74.66 -45.37
N LYS A 11 1.45 -75.05 -46.37
CA LYS A 11 2.37 -74.14 -47.05
C LYS A 11 1.61 -73.00 -47.75
N GLN A 12 0.51 -73.31 -48.42
CA GLN A 12 -0.34 -72.33 -49.09
C GLN A 12 -0.97 -71.37 -48.09
N ALA A 13 -1.50 -71.86 -46.96
CA ALA A 13 -2.03 -71.00 -45.90
C ALA A 13 -0.97 -70.07 -45.29
N ILE A 14 0.26 -70.54 -45.11
CA ILE A 14 1.38 -69.71 -44.67
C ILE A 14 1.70 -68.63 -45.70
N GLN A 15 1.68 -68.95 -46.99
CA GLN A 15 2.04 -68.02 -48.07
C GLN A 15 0.95 -66.99 -48.37
N ASP A 16 -0.31 -67.41 -48.37
CA ASP A 16 -1.43 -66.58 -48.83
C ASP A 16 -2.06 -65.75 -47.70
N VAL A 17 -1.95 -66.20 -46.46
CA VAL A 17 -2.61 -65.56 -45.31
C VAL A 17 -1.60 -65.06 -44.29
N ILE A 18 -0.75 -65.96 -43.77
CA ILE A 18 0.13 -65.62 -42.63
C ILE A 18 1.25 -64.66 -43.05
N ALA A 19 1.94 -64.93 -44.16
CA ALA A 19 3.03 -64.09 -44.64
C ALA A 19 2.62 -62.62 -44.92
N PRO A 20 1.52 -62.34 -45.64
CA PRO A 20 1.08 -60.96 -45.85
C PRO A 20 0.63 -60.27 -44.55
N GLU A 21 -0.10 -60.96 -43.66
CA GLU A 21 -0.47 -60.39 -42.35
C GLU A 21 0.77 -60.03 -41.52
N MET A 22 1.80 -60.89 -41.49
CA MET A 22 3.05 -60.61 -40.77
C MET A 22 3.83 -59.43 -41.36
N GLN A 23 3.79 -59.25 -42.69
CA GLN A 23 4.39 -58.06 -43.32
C GLN A 23 3.60 -56.80 -43.01
N GLN A 24 2.28 -56.86 -43.02
CA GLN A 24 1.41 -55.76 -42.64
C GLN A 24 1.65 -55.34 -41.18
N LEU A 25 1.64 -56.29 -40.25
CA LEU A 25 1.93 -56.04 -38.84
C LEU A 25 3.31 -55.41 -38.63
N ARG A 26 4.33 -55.85 -39.39
CA ARG A 26 5.65 -55.20 -39.38
C ARG A 26 5.60 -53.74 -39.85
N GLY A 27 4.76 -53.43 -40.83
CA GLY A 27 4.52 -52.07 -41.30
C GLY A 27 3.87 -51.21 -40.22
N GLU A 28 2.79 -51.71 -39.61
CA GLU A 28 2.06 -51.03 -38.52
C GLU A 28 2.96 -50.79 -37.30
N ILE A 29 3.78 -51.77 -36.89
CA ILE A 29 4.75 -51.62 -35.80
C ILE A 29 5.79 -50.53 -36.10
N LYS A 30 6.28 -50.45 -37.35
CA LYS A 30 7.21 -49.39 -37.76
C LYS A 30 6.54 -48.01 -37.73
N ALA A 31 5.30 -47.92 -38.20
CA ALA A 31 4.54 -46.67 -38.16
C ALA A 31 4.32 -46.20 -36.72
N LEU A 32 3.87 -47.09 -35.82
CA LEU A 32 3.71 -46.80 -34.39
C LEU A 32 5.04 -46.39 -33.73
N SER A 33 6.15 -47.04 -34.09
CA SER A 33 7.48 -46.67 -33.58
C SER A 33 7.89 -45.26 -34.00
N SER A 34 7.55 -44.86 -35.24
CA SER A 34 7.77 -43.50 -35.72
C SER A 34 6.89 -42.48 -35.00
N GLU A 35 5.60 -42.79 -34.83
CA GLU A 35 4.63 -41.91 -34.16
C GLU A 35 5.00 -41.69 -32.69
N THR A 36 5.33 -42.76 -31.97
CA THR A 36 5.85 -42.68 -30.60
C THR A 36 7.15 -41.88 -30.50
N GLY A 37 8.00 -41.94 -31.52
CA GLY A 37 9.19 -41.08 -31.62
C GLY A 37 8.83 -39.60 -31.79
N ALA A 38 7.87 -39.28 -32.65
CA ALA A 38 7.38 -37.92 -32.86
C ALA A 38 6.74 -37.34 -31.61
N LEU A 39 5.86 -38.10 -30.94
CA LEU A 39 5.22 -37.70 -29.69
C LEU A 39 6.23 -37.40 -28.57
N ARG A 40 7.32 -38.18 -28.48
CA ARG A 40 8.41 -37.90 -27.52
C ARG A 40 9.11 -36.57 -27.81
N GLN A 41 9.30 -36.22 -29.08
CA GLN A 41 9.88 -34.94 -29.47
C GLN A 41 8.93 -33.78 -29.13
N GLU A 42 7.65 -33.91 -29.46
CA GLU A 42 6.63 -32.91 -29.10
C GLU A 42 6.56 -32.70 -27.59
N LEU A 43 6.59 -33.77 -26.80
CA LEU A 43 6.60 -33.67 -25.33
C LEU A 43 7.84 -32.93 -24.82
N THR A 44 9.01 -33.18 -25.42
CA THR A 44 10.27 -32.49 -25.06
C THR A 44 10.19 -30.99 -25.38
N LEU A 45 9.64 -30.64 -26.54
CA LEU A 45 9.43 -29.25 -26.94
C LEU A 45 8.41 -28.57 -26.03
N PHE A 46 7.32 -29.24 -25.69
CA PHE A 46 6.31 -28.75 -24.78
C PHE A 46 6.89 -28.48 -23.38
N GLN A 47 7.65 -29.43 -22.82
CA GLN A 47 8.34 -29.24 -21.54
C GLN A 47 9.27 -28.03 -21.57
N THR A 48 10.04 -27.87 -22.65
CA THR A 48 10.96 -26.74 -22.82
C THR A 48 10.20 -25.42 -22.90
N PHE A 49 9.09 -25.38 -23.64
CA PHE A 49 8.23 -24.21 -23.76
C PHE A 49 7.62 -23.82 -22.41
N VAL A 50 7.07 -24.80 -21.69
CA VAL A 50 6.46 -24.59 -20.37
C VAL A 50 7.49 -24.07 -19.36
N ASN A 51 8.69 -24.65 -19.30
CA ASN A 51 9.74 -24.16 -18.41
C ASN A 51 10.12 -22.71 -18.71
N ARG A 52 10.24 -22.35 -20.00
CA ARG A 52 10.50 -20.94 -20.38
C ARG A 52 9.37 -20.00 -19.97
N GLN A 53 8.13 -20.44 -20.04
CA GLN A 53 6.99 -19.62 -19.60
C GLN A 53 7.00 -19.45 -18.08
N PHE A 54 7.34 -20.48 -17.30
CA PHE A 54 7.52 -20.36 -15.86
C PHE A 54 8.66 -19.40 -15.51
N ASP A 55 9.83 -19.52 -16.14
CA ASP A 55 10.94 -18.57 -15.94
C ASP A 55 10.55 -17.12 -16.25
N ALA A 56 9.72 -16.92 -17.27
CA ALA A 56 9.22 -15.60 -17.63
C ALA A 56 8.21 -15.06 -16.61
N VAL A 57 7.36 -15.93 -16.05
CA VAL A 57 6.43 -15.57 -14.97
C VAL A 57 7.19 -15.21 -13.69
N ASP A 58 8.19 -16.01 -13.30
CA ASP A 58 9.00 -15.75 -12.11
C ASP A 58 9.69 -14.38 -12.21
N LYS A 59 10.32 -14.07 -13.34
CA LYS A 59 10.93 -12.74 -13.59
C LYS A 59 9.92 -11.60 -13.50
N ARG A 60 8.70 -11.79 -14.00
CA ARG A 60 7.64 -10.77 -13.90
C ARG A 60 7.18 -10.60 -12.46
N PHE A 61 7.14 -11.67 -11.69
CA PHE A 61 6.76 -11.62 -10.28
C PHE A 61 7.82 -10.91 -9.43
N ASP A 62 9.10 -11.19 -9.66
CA ASP A 62 10.21 -10.49 -9.02
C ASP A 62 10.19 -8.98 -9.35
N ALA A 63 10.05 -8.64 -10.64
CA ALA A 63 9.95 -7.24 -11.06
C ALA A 63 8.73 -6.52 -10.45
N PHE A 64 7.59 -7.22 -10.35
CA PHE A 64 6.39 -6.67 -9.73
C PHE A 64 6.59 -6.43 -8.22
N LYS A 65 7.25 -7.36 -7.52
CA LYS A 65 7.60 -7.21 -6.11
C LYS A 65 8.50 -6.00 -5.88
N ASP A 66 9.56 -5.87 -6.67
CA ASP A 66 10.48 -4.73 -6.59
C ASP A 66 9.78 -3.39 -6.84
N GLU A 67 8.81 -3.36 -7.76
CA GLU A 67 8.01 -2.16 -8.02
C GLU A 67 7.07 -1.82 -6.85
N ILE A 68 6.44 -2.82 -6.24
CA ILE A 68 5.62 -2.63 -5.04
C ILE A 68 6.46 -2.08 -3.89
N ASP A 69 7.62 -2.66 -3.63
CA ASP A 69 8.49 -2.24 -2.52
C ASP A 69 8.90 -0.77 -2.70
N LYS A 70 9.33 -0.37 -3.91
CA LYS A 70 9.65 1.04 -4.23
C LYS A 70 8.46 1.98 -4.05
N ARG A 71 7.25 1.56 -4.45
CA ARG A 71 6.04 2.37 -4.28
C ARG A 71 5.67 2.54 -2.80
N PHE A 72 5.84 1.49 -1.99
CA PHE A 72 5.61 1.56 -0.56
C PHE A 72 6.61 2.47 0.14
N ASP A 73 7.89 2.38 -0.19
CA ASP A 73 8.93 3.26 0.36
C ASP A 73 8.65 4.73 -0.01
N ALA A 74 8.32 4.99 -1.28
CA ALA A 74 7.98 6.35 -1.72
C ALA A 74 6.72 6.91 -1.03
N LEU A 75 5.71 6.07 -0.82
CA LEU A 75 4.50 6.46 -0.10
C LEU A 75 4.81 6.75 1.37
N LYS A 76 5.63 5.93 2.02
CA LYS A 76 6.07 6.13 3.39
C LYS A 76 6.79 7.49 3.53
N ASP A 77 7.73 7.78 2.64
CA ASP A 77 8.47 9.05 2.63
C ASP A 77 7.56 10.27 2.41
N ASP A 78 6.55 10.18 1.53
CA ASP A 78 5.57 11.26 1.33
C ASP A 78 4.71 11.50 2.57
N ILE A 79 4.26 10.42 3.23
CA ILE A 79 3.49 10.52 4.47
C ILE A 79 4.32 11.15 5.59
N ASP A 80 5.55 10.67 5.79
CA ASP A 80 6.44 11.17 6.84
C ASP A 80 6.70 12.67 6.63
N LYS A 81 7.01 13.11 5.40
CA LYS A 81 7.19 14.54 5.07
C LYS A 81 5.95 15.40 5.31
N ARG A 82 4.76 14.91 4.94
CA ARG A 82 3.51 15.65 5.15
C ARG A 82 3.19 15.77 6.63
N PHE A 83 3.47 14.73 7.41
CA PHE A 83 3.24 14.74 8.84
C PHE A 83 4.16 15.74 9.54
N ASP A 84 5.46 15.74 9.19
CA ASP A 84 6.42 16.71 9.70
C ASP A 84 6.02 18.16 9.36
N ALA A 85 5.68 18.42 8.09
CA ALA A 85 5.24 19.74 7.67
C ALA A 85 3.97 20.20 8.40
N ASN A 86 3.03 19.29 8.66
CA ASN A 86 1.83 19.62 9.42
C ASN A 86 2.14 19.91 10.89
N ASN A 87 3.06 19.15 11.50
CA ASN A 87 3.52 19.43 12.87
C ASN A 87 4.18 20.80 12.98
N ASP A 88 5.03 21.18 12.00
CA ASP A 88 5.64 22.50 11.98
C ASP A 88 4.61 23.61 11.91
N VAL A 89 3.59 23.48 11.04
CA VAL A 89 2.49 24.45 10.95
C VAL A 89 1.71 24.54 12.27
N VAL A 90 1.45 23.40 12.92
CA VAL A 90 0.76 23.36 14.21
C VAL A 90 1.59 24.07 15.28
N ASN A 91 2.89 23.79 15.36
CA ASN A 91 3.81 24.45 16.31
C ASN A 91 3.82 25.96 16.10
N MET A 92 3.95 26.44 14.86
CA MET A 92 3.90 27.88 14.55
C MET A 92 2.59 28.54 14.99
N ARG A 93 1.45 27.84 14.87
CA ARG A 93 0.15 28.35 15.34
C ARG A 93 0.08 28.42 16.86
N PHE A 94 0.66 27.46 17.58
CA PHE A 94 0.74 27.50 19.03
C PHE A 94 1.64 28.65 19.50
N ASP A 95 2.81 28.84 18.90
CA ASP A 95 3.69 29.98 19.21
C ASP A 95 2.96 31.32 19.00
N ALA A 96 2.19 31.45 17.91
CA ALA A 96 1.39 32.63 17.65
C ALA A 96 0.27 32.85 18.67
N LEU A 97 -0.35 31.76 19.18
CA LEU A 97 -1.33 31.83 20.25
C LEU A 97 -0.68 32.28 21.57
N ASP A 98 0.48 31.75 21.92
CA ASP A 98 1.22 32.15 23.12
C ASP A 98 1.56 33.65 23.09
N GLN A 99 1.99 34.18 21.93
CA GLN A 99 2.20 35.61 21.78
C GLN A 99 0.94 36.44 21.99
N ARG A 100 -0.21 35.96 21.49
CA ARG A 100 -1.51 36.65 21.70
C ARG A 100 -1.95 36.60 23.15
N PHE A 101 -1.74 35.49 23.86
CA PHE A 101 -2.04 35.41 25.29
C PHE A 101 -1.17 36.36 26.10
N ASN A 102 0.13 36.43 25.81
CA ASN A 102 1.03 37.41 26.42
C ASN A 102 0.58 38.86 26.18
N ASP A 103 0.03 39.18 25.01
CA ASP A 103 -0.56 40.51 24.74
C ASP A 103 -1.84 40.76 25.56
N VAL A 104 -2.71 39.76 25.67
CA VAL A 104 -3.91 39.83 26.51
C VAL A 104 -3.55 40.08 27.97
N ASP A 105 -2.57 39.36 28.52
CA ASP A 105 -2.11 39.54 29.90
C ASP A 105 -1.62 40.98 30.15
N ARG A 106 -0.80 41.54 29.24
CA ARG A 106 -0.35 42.93 29.34
C ARG A 106 -1.51 43.93 29.31
N ARG A 107 -2.55 43.66 28.51
CA ARG A 107 -3.73 44.52 28.44
C ARG A 107 -4.56 44.44 29.73
N LEU A 108 -4.67 43.26 30.33
CA LEU A 108 -5.33 43.07 31.62
C LEU A 108 -4.56 43.80 32.74
N ASP A 109 -3.24 43.67 32.80
CA ASP A 109 -2.39 44.44 33.74
C ASP A 109 -2.61 45.96 33.59
N GLY A 110 -2.77 46.43 32.36
CA GLY A 110 -3.07 47.83 32.07
C GLY A 110 -4.47 48.27 32.53
N ILE A 111 -5.47 47.38 32.44
CA ILE A 111 -6.82 47.62 32.96
C ILE A 111 -6.79 47.68 34.49
N ASP A 112 -6.11 46.76 35.15
CA ASP A 112 -6.00 46.71 36.62
C ASP A 112 -5.40 48.03 37.16
N LYS A 113 -4.30 48.49 36.57
CA LYS A 113 -3.69 49.79 36.92
C LYS A 113 -4.65 50.98 36.77
N ARG A 114 -5.48 50.97 35.72
CA ARG A 114 -6.49 52.03 35.50
C ARG A 114 -7.59 51.98 36.54
N ILE A 115 -8.04 50.78 36.91
CA ILE A 115 -9.04 50.57 37.96
C ILE A 115 -8.49 51.04 39.32
N ASP A 116 -7.25 50.69 39.65
CA ASP A 116 -6.58 51.15 40.88
C ASP A 116 -6.49 52.68 40.94
N GLY A 117 -6.15 53.32 39.81
CA GLY A 117 -6.15 54.78 39.68
C GLY A 117 -7.52 55.39 39.94
N LEU A 118 -8.57 54.88 39.29
CA LEU A 118 -9.95 55.33 39.50
C LEU A 118 -10.42 55.13 40.94
N ALA A 119 -10.06 54.00 41.57
CA ALA A 119 -10.37 53.74 42.98
C ALA A 119 -9.66 54.73 43.91
N GLY A 120 -8.41 55.09 43.60
CA GLY A 120 -7.66 56.14 44.29
C GLY A 120 -8.34 57.51 44.18
N ASP A 121 -8.66 57.94 42.96
CA ASP A 121 -9.33 59.22 42.70
C ASP A 121 -10.70 59.31 43.39
N TRP A 122 -11.48 58.22 43.36
CA TRP A 122 -12.76 58.14 44.07
C TRP A 122 -12.58 58.36 45.58
N ARG A 123 -11.58 57.72 46.19
CA ARG A 123 -11.30 57.87 47.63
C ARG A 123 -10.96 59.31 47.99
N VAL A 124 -10.15 59.99 47.17
CA VAL A 124 -9.84 61.41 47.36
C VAL A 124 -11.10 62.27 47.26
N SER A 125 -11.91 62.04 46.21
CA SER A 125 -13.18 62.75 46.03
C SER A 125 -14.09 62.59 47.24
N LEU A 126 -14.29 61.36 47.73
CA LEU A 126 -15.13 61.09 48.91
C LEU A 126 -14.62 61.85 50.15
N ASN A 127 -13.30 61.83 50.41
CA ASN A 127 -12.72 62.56 51.55
C ASN A 127 -12.94 64.07 51.44
N VAL A 128 -12.83 64.65 50.24
CA VAL A 128 -13.12 66.06 50.01
C VAL A 128 -14.60 66.36 50.29
N HIS A 129 -15.52 65.54 49.81
CA HIS A 129 -16.95 65.70 50.07
C HIS A 129 -17.28 65.66 51.57
N GLU A 130 -16.71 64.70 52.32
CA GLU A 130 -16.89 64.60 53.78
C GLU A 130 -16.37 65.85 54.51
N ARG A 131 -15.20 66.35 54.11
CA ARG A 131 -14.61 67.57 54.69
C ARG A 131 -15.43 68.81 54.37
N LEU A 132 -15.96 68.93 53.15
CA LEU A 132 -16.85 70.03 52.76
C LEU A 132 -18.14 70.00 53.57
N ALA A 133 -18.81 68.84 53.67
CA ALA A 133 -20.00 68.68 54.49
C ALA A 133 -19.75 69.05 55.97
N ALA A 134 -18.59 68.67 56.52
CA ALA A 134 -18.21 69.04 57.88
C ALA A 134 -17.95 70.55 58.06
N LEU A 135 -17.44 71.23 57.02
CA LEU A 135 -17.27 72.69 57.03
C LEU A 135 -18.61 73.41 56.92
N GLU A 136 -19.50 72.95 56.03
CA GLU A 136 -20.85 73.49 55.85
C GLU A 136 -21.64 73.41 57.16
N ALA A 137 -21.66 72.25 57.83
CA ALA A 137 -22.32 72.08 59.12
C ALA A 137 -21.75 72.97 60.26
N ARG A 138 -20.50 73.41 60.16
CA ARG A 138 -19.89 74.36 61.11
C ARG A 138 -20.28 75.80 60.82
N LEU A 139 -20.48 76.16 59.56
CA LEU A 139 -20.93 77.49 59.15
C LEU A 139 -22.40 77.72 59.53
N GLU A 140 -23.25 76.71 59.41
CA GLU A 140 -24.68 76.80 59.78
C GLU A 140 -24.94 76.97 61.28
N LYS A 141 -23.98 76.62 62.15
CA LYS A 141 -24.09 76.72 63.61
C LYS A 141 -23.57 78.04 64.19
N ARG A 142 -23.06 78.96 63.36
CA ARG A 142 -22.62 80.30 63.76
C ARG A 142 -23.70 81.34 63.48
#